data_AF-A0A0C2E220-F1
#
_entry.id   AF-A0A0C2E220-F1
#
_cell.length_a   1.000
_cell.length_b   1.000
_cell.length_c   1.000
_cell.angle_alpha   90.00
_cell.angle_beta   90.00
_cell.angle_gamma   90.00
#
_symmetry.space_group_name_H-M   'P 1'
#
loop_
_entity.id
_entity.type
_entity.pdbx_description
1 polymer ?
#
loop_
_entity_poly.entity_id
_entity_poly.type
_entity_poly.pdbx_seq_one_letter_code
_entity_poly.pdbx_strand_id
1 'polypeptide(L)'
;MRQEQEIDENQPLLMDLNDIEIVMTDHLQTLGGIRSTLQDMRTEIQHDQDTETISFEREVRDRLDHLQLLAAQSQESLLELLQRQNPPVNAQVRAEGISDAEMQDERHIVEQDVDFMEGGDEEEEVIDEQPADQPEDAPDSGPSPPPDVRYDEEAIARQIEVNIRNVQQTLSNFEGIVHGLEEQHACPPRNFDHGRINRSQERYMKCAFCEAVGTHYSDSCTILRDANSRRQAITDANKCILCLEYVCSRDRTCKKYNTLCVHCRQLGHHSALCELPERSDIIRARLENARQGRKDCLNRLLDLNRELELYRERR
;
A
#
# COMPACT_ATOMS: atom_id res chain seq x y z
N MET A 1 -30.62 9.15 33.97
CA MET A 1 -31.03 9.01 35.38
C MET A 1 -30.25 7.83 35.94
N ARG A 2 -29.29 8.08 36.84
CA ARG A 2 -28.57 7.01 37.55
C ARG A 2 -29.43 6.66 38.75
N GLN A 3 -29.91 5.42 38.82
CA GLN A 3 -30.59 4.90 39.99
C GLN A 3 -29.51 4.70 41.05
N GLU A 4 -29.54 5.53 42.10
CA GLU A 4 -28.70 5.34 43.27
C GLU A 4 -29.16 4.03 43.93
N GLN A 5 -28.24 3.09 44.10
CA GLN A 5 -28.51 1.88 44.86
C GLN A 5 -28.69 2.29 46.33
N GLU A 6 -29.94 2.33 46.80
CA GLU A 6 -30.25 2.44 48.22
C GLU A 6 -29.75 1.17 48.91
N ILE A 7 -28.64 1.28 49.62
CA ILE A 7 -28.13 0.22 50.48
C ILE A 7 -29.02 0.22 51.72
N ASP A 8 -29.84 -0.83 51.87
CA ASP A 8 -30.63 -1.07 53.07
C ASP A 8 -29.69 -1.13 54.29
N GLU A 9 -29.82 -0.17 55.21
CA GLU A 9 -28.83 0.16 56.26
C GLU A 9 -28.51 -0.99 57.24
N ASN A 10 -29.21 -2.12 57.13
CA ASN A 10 -29.03 -3.29 57.99
C ASN A 10 -28.65 -4.60 57.27
N GLN A 11 -28.39 -4.57 55.96
CA GLN A 11 -27.81 -5.74 55.28
C GLN A 11 -26.27 -5.69 55.37
N PRO A 12 -25.62 -6.64 56.08
CA PRO A 12 -24.17 -6.72 56.08
C PRO A 12 -23.68 -6.92 54.65
N LEU A 13 -22.65 -6.16 54.26
CA LEU A 13 -21.98 -6.32 52.98
C LEU A 13 -21.68 -7.81 52.75
N LEU A 14 -22.05 -8.31 51.58
CA LEU A 14 -21.97 -9.73 51.20
C LEU A 14 -20.54 -10.31 51.21
N MET A 15 -19.52 -9.46 51.37
CA MET A 15 -18.11 -9.83 51.50
C MET A 15 -17.43 -9.00 52.59
N ASP A 16 -16.58 -9.65 53.39
CA ASP A 16 -15.71 -8.97 54.35
C ASP A 16 -14.71 -8.07 53.61
N LEU A 17 -14.34 -6.94 54.22
CA LEU A 17 -13.36 -6.01 53.65
C LEU A 17 -12.00 -6.69 53.40
N ASN A 18 -11.63 -7.67 54.24
CA ASN A 18 -10.42 -8.46 54.05
C ASN A 18 -10.48 -9.31 52.77
N ASP A 19 -11.63 -9.89 52.44
CA ASP A 19 -11.79 -10.69 51.21
C ASP A 19 -11.67 -9.82 49.96
N ILE A 20 -12.21 -8.59 50.02
CA ILE A 20 -12.06 -7.62 48.94
C ILE A 20 -10.58 -7.23 48.76
N GLU A 21 -9.85 -7.00 49.84
CA GLU A 21 -8.41 -6.67 49.77
C GLU A 21 -7.59 -7.82 49.17
N ILE A 22 -7.91 -9.06 49.53
CA ILE A 22 -7.27 -10.25 48.95
C ILE A 22 -7.53 -10.35 47.45
N VAL A 23 -8.79 -10.22 47.02
CA VAL A 23 -9.16 -10.28 45.59
C VAL A 23 -8.53 -9.13 44.81
N MET A 24 -8.51 -7.91 45.37
CA MET A 24 -7.85 -6.77 44.74
C MET A 24 -6.34 -7.00 44.57
N THR A 25 -5.70 -7.58 45.57
CA THR A 25 -4.26 -7.90 45.53
C THR A 25 -3.96 -8.95 44.46
N ASP A 26 -4.77 -10.01 44.38
CA ASP A 26 -4.65 -11.06 43.35
C ASP A 26 -4.85 -10.51 41.93
N HIS A 27 -5.86 -9.67 41.73
CA HIS A 27 -6.08 -9.00 40.44
C HIS A 27 -4.92 -8.08 40.06
N LEU A 28 -4.36 -7.32 41.02
CA LEU A 28 -3.20 -6.47 40.76
C LEU A 28 -1.94 -7.28 40.41
N GLN A 29 -1.74 -8.43 41.06
CA GLN A 29 -0.65 -9.34 40.71
C GLN A 29 -0.85 -9.94 39.31
N THR A 30 -2.07 -10.37 38.98
CA THR A 30 -2.41 -10.89 37.65
C THR A 30 -2.19 -9.84 36.57
N LEU A 31 -2.64 -8.60 36.78
CA LEU A 31 -2.38 -7.48 35.87
C LEU A 31 -0.87 -7.18 35.74
N GLY A 32 -0.11 -7.31 36.84
CA GLY A 32 1.34 -7.21 36.83
C GLY A 32 1.99 -8.28 35.94
N GLY A 33 1.52 -9.53 36.02
CA GLY A 33 1.95 -10.63 35.17
C GLY A 33 1.65 -10.39 33.69
N ILE A 34 0.42 -9.98 33.36
CA ILE A 34 0.02 -9.65 31.97
C ILE A 34 0.86 -8.49 31.41
N ARG A 35 1.15 -7.48 32.23
CA ARG A 35 2.02 -6.37 31.80
C ARG A 35 3.43 -6.84 31.49
N SER A 36 3.98 -7.77 32.28
CA SER A 36 5.30 -8.36 32.02
C SER A 36 5.31 -9.13 30.72
N THR A 37 4.33 -10.01 30.47
CA THR A 37 4.27 -10.79 29.24
C THR A 37 4.09 -9.91 28.00
N LEU A 38 3.29 -8.84 28.09
CA LEU A 38 3.18 -7.84 27.01
C LEU A 38 4.51 -7.10 26.75
N GLN A 39 5.28 -6.83 27.81
CA GLN A 39 6.60 -6.21 27.67
C GLN A 39 7.59 -7.18 26.99
N ASP A 40 7.57 -8.46 27.36
CA ASP A 40 8.42 -9.49 26.76
C ASP A 40 8.09 -9.69 25.27
N MET A 41 6.80 -9.84 24.92
CA MET A 41 6.37 -9.94 23.52
C MET A 41 6.76 -8.70 22.70
N ARG A 42 6.70 -7.50 23.30
CA ARG A 42 7.14 -6.27 22.61
C ARG A 42 8.65 -6.29 22.33
N THR A 43 9.45 -6.77 23.27
CA THR A 43 10.91 -6.89 23.07
C THR A 43 11.26 -7.96 22.04
N GLU A 44 10.52 -9.06 21.99
CA GLU A 44 10.67 -10.12 20.99
C GLU A 44 10.33 -9.62 19.59
N ILE A 45 9.18 -8.95 19.41
CA ILE A 45 8.80 -8.35 18.12
C ILE A 45 9.85 -7.33 17.64
N GLN A 46 10.40 -6.51 18.55
CA GLN A 46 11.44 -5.55 18.19
C GLN A 46 12.73 -6.28 17.74
N HIS A 47 13.11 -7.36 18.43
CA HIS A 47 14.27 -8.15 18.08
C HIS A 47 14.13 -8.83 16.71
N ASP A 48 12.93 -9.33 16.39
CA ASP A 48 12.64 -9.94 15.09
C ASP A 48 12.72 -8.89 13.97
N GLN A 49 12.12 -7.71 14.17
CA GLN A 49 12.21 -6.60 13.22
C GLN A 49 13.65 -6.15 12.97
N ASP A 50 14.46 -6.05 14.03
CA ASP A 50 15.87 -5.68 13.91
C ASP A 50 16.66 -6.77 13.15
N THR A 51 16.36 -8.05 13.41
CA THR A 51 16.99 -9.20 12.76
C THR A 51 16.64 -9.26 11.27
N GLU A 52 15.38 -9.06 10.91
CA GLU A 52 14.93 -8.97 9.52
C GLU A 52 15.62 -7.81 8.80
N THR A 53 15.67 -6.63 9.42
CA THR A 53 16.33 -5.43 8.86
C THR A 53 17.81 -5.70 8.60
N ILE A 54 18.54 -6.26 9.56
CA ILE A 54 19.97 -6.59 9.40
C ILE A 54 20.18 -7.63 8.29
N SER A 55 19.28 -8.62 8.19
CA SER A 55 19.36 -9.66 7.17
C SER A 55 19.15 -9.10 5.76
N PHE A 56 18.18 -8.19 5.61
CA PHE A 56 17.89 -7.49 4.37
C PHE A 56 19.04 -6.57 3.96
N GLU A 57 19.58 -5.77 4.89
CA GLU A 57 20.73 -4.90 4.62
C GLU A 57 21.95 -5.69 4.16
N ARG A 58 22.18 -6.88 4.73
CA ARG A 58 23.25 -7.79 4.30
C ARG A 58 23.00 -8.29 2.89
N GLU A 59 21.79 -8.75 2.58
CA GLU A 59 21.46 -9.23 1.24
C GLU A 59 21.64 -8.12 0.19
N VAL A 60 21.17 -6.91 0.47
CA VAL A 60 21.34 -5.76 -0.45
C VAL A 60 22.82 -5.47 -0.70
N ARG A 61 23.65 -5.50 0.35
CA ARG A 61 25.10 -5.30 0.22
C ARG A 61 25.75 -6.39 -0.64
N ASP A 62 25.42 -7.66 -0.39
CA ASP A 62 25.94 -8.79 -1.15
C ASP A 62 25.54 -8.70 -2.64
N ARG A 63 24.31 -8.26 -2.94
CA ARG A 63 23.85 -8.04 -4.32
C ARG A 63 24.57 -6.87 -4.99
N LEU A 64 24.82 -5.77 -4.27
CA LEU A 64 25.58 -4.64 -4.79
C LEU A 64 27.04 -5.01 -5.09
N ASP A 65 27.68 -5.76 -4.21
CA ASP A 65 29.04 -6.26 -4.41
C ASP A 65 29.11 -7.20 -5.63
N HIS A 66 28.10 -8.05 -5.82
CA HIS A 66 27.99 -8.90 -7.01
C HIS A 66 27.83 -8.08 -8.31
N LEU A 67 26.99 -7.04 -8.30
CA LEU A 67 26.83 -6.13 -9.45
C LEU A 67 28.12 -5.38 -9.77
N GLN A 68 28.86 -4.93 -8.74
CA GLN A 68 30.16 -4.30 -8.94
C GLN A 68 31.18 -5.25 -9.57
N LEU A 69 31.20 -6.52 -9.15
CA LEU A 69 32.05 -7.54 -9.75
C LEU A 69 31.72 -7.78 -11.22
N LEU A 70 30.43 -7.91 -11.57
CA LEU A 70 29.98 -8.06 -12.95
C LEU A 70 30.31 -6.83 -13.81
N ALA A 71 30.18 -5.63 -13.24
CA ALA A 71 30.54 -4.39 -13.91
C ALA A 71 32.06 -4.34 -14.19
N ALA A 72 32.90 -4.75 -13.25
CA ALA A 72 34.35 -4.82 -13.45
C ALA A 72 34.73 -5.85 -14.54
N GLN A 73 34.10 -7.03 -14.54
CA GLN A 73 34.34 -8.07 -15.55
C GLN A 73 33.90 -7.64 -16.96
N SER A 74 32.77 -6.92 -17.08
CA SER A 74 32.31 -6.42 -18.37
C SER A 74 33.22 -5.30 -18.90
N GLN A 75 33.74 -4.42 -18.03
CA GLN A 75 34.73 -3.41 -18.40
C GLN A 75 36.04 -4.05 -18.91
N GLU A 76 36.54 -5.09 -18.24
CA GLU A 76 37.74 -5.81 -18.66
C GLU A 76 37.54 -6.49 -20.03
N SER A 77 36.40 -7.15 -20.23
CA SER A 77 36.04 -7.77 -21.51
C SER A 77 35.97 -6.75 -22.65
N LEU A 78 35.43 -5.55 -22.37
CA LEU A 78 35.33 -4.47 -23.35
C LEU A 78 36.71 -3.88 -23.69
N LEU A 79 37.60 -3.74 -22.70
CA LEU A 79 38.98 -3.32 -22.91
C LEU A 79 39.77 -4.32 -23.77
N GLU A 80 39.59 -5.63 -23.54
CA GLU A 80 40.22 -6.66 -24.38
C GLU A 80 39.76 -6.59 -25.84
N LEU A 81 38.46 -6.37 -26.07
CA LEU A 81 37.91 -6.20 -27.42
C LEU A 81 38.50 -4.97 -28.14
N LEU A 82 38.62 -3.84 -27.42
CA LEU A 82 39.23 -2.62 -27.96
C LEU A 82 40.72 -2.79 -28.30
N GLN A 83 41.46 -3.54 -27.48
CA GLN A 83 42.87 -3.83 -27.75
C GLN A 83 43.06 -4.77 -28.95
N ARG A 84 42.13 -5.70 -29.20
CA ARG A 84 42.19 -6.59 -30.36
C ARG A 84 41.90 -5.90 -31.69
N GLN A 85 41.05 -4.87 -31.71
CA GLN A 85 40.66 -4.19 -32.95
C GLN A 85 41.64 -3.10 -33.42
N ASN A 86 42.60 -2.67 -32.58
CA ASN A 86 43.58 -1.66 -32.94
C ASN A 86 45.01 -2.21 -32.84
N PRO A 87 45.57 -2.84 -33.90
CA PRO A 87 47.03 -2.91 -34.01
C PRO A 87 47.59 -1.47 -34.03
N PRO A 88 48.82 -1.23 -33.53
CA PRO A 88 49.39 0.11 -33.47
C PRO A 88 49.63 0.63 -34.90
N VAL A 89 48.62 1.29 -35.46
CA VAL A 89 48.73 2.05 -36.70
C VAL A 89 49.49 3.31 -36.35
N ASN A 90 50.70 3.36 -36.88
CA ASN A 90 51.61 4.49 -36.78
C ASN A 90 50.88 5.79 -37.13
N ALA A 91 51.08 6.78 -36.27
CA ALA A 91 50.44 8.08 -36.29
C ALA A 91 50.52 8.78 -37.65
N GLN A 92 49.38 9.30 -38.12
CA GLN A 92 49.23 10.61 -38.79
C GLN A 92 47.87 10.68 -39.47
N VAL A 93 46.81 11.13 -38.78
CA VAL A 93 45.69 11.80 -39.47
C VAL A 93 45.14 12.93 -38.60
N ARG A 94 44.92 14.04 -39.30
CA ARG A 94 44.51 15.36 -38.85
C ARG A 94 43.11 15.38 -38.23
N ALA A 95 42.98 16.28 -37.26
CA ALA A 95 41.71 16.78 -36.75
C ALA A 95 40.95 17.54 -37.85
N GLU A 96 39.74 17.09 -38.16
CA GLU A 96 38.70 17.92 -38.77
C GLU A 96 37.41 17.73 -37.96
N GLY A 97 36.80 18.88 -37.62
CA GLY A 97 35.72 19.01 -36.66
C GLY A 97 34.39 18.49 -37.19
N ILE A 98 33.63 17.86 -36.30
CA ILE A 98 32.25 17.47 -36.50
C ILE A 98 31.37 18.61 -35.95
N SER A 99 30.48 19.13 -36.79
CA SER A 99 29.59 20.25 -36.50
C SER A 99 28.29 19.80 -35.82
N ASP A 100 27.92 20.52 -34.76
CA ASP A 100 26.67 20.45 -33.99
C ASP A 100 25.42 20.91 -34.78
N ALA A 101 24.84 20.08 -35.66
CA ALA A 101 23.69 20.53 -36.46
C ALA A 101 22.58 19.50 -36.73
N GLU A 102 22.43 18.44 -35.92
CA GLU A 102 21.35 17.45 -36.12
C GLU A 102 20.65 17.07 -34.81
N MET A 103 20.10 18.06 -34.10
CA MET A 103 19.33 17.81 -32.87
C MET A 103 18.12 18.75 -32.75
N GLN A 104 17.29 18.84 -33.80
CA GLN A 104 16.05 19.63 -33.76
C GLN A 104 14.83 19.01 -34.47
N ASP A 105 14.83 17.72 -34.84
CA ASP A 105 13.73 17.13 -35.63
C ASP A 105 13.11 15.87 -34.99
N GLU A 106 12.72 15.93 -33.71
CA GLU A 106 12.00 14.81 -33.05
C GLU A 106 10.80 15.25 -32.18
N ARG A 107 10.27 16.47 -32.33
CA ARG A 107 9.19 16.98 -31.45
C ARG A 107 7.78 17.05 -32.05
N HIS A 108 7.47 16.33 -33.14
CA HIS A 108 6.19 16.53 -33.85
C HIS A 108 5.29 15.31 -34.11
N ILE A 109 5.42 14.19 -33.39
CA ILE A 109 4.68 12.93 -33.70
C ILE A 109 3.92 12.34 -32.49
N VAL A 110 3.28 13.15 -31.62
CA VAL A 110 2.45 12.60 -30.52
C VAL A 110 1.18 13.43 -30.29
N GLU A 111 0.36 13.63 -31.31
CA GLU A 111 -0.93 14.36 -31.17
C GLU A 111 -2.14 13.71 -31.88
N GLN A 112 -2.06 12.43 -32.24
CA GLN A 112 -3.20 11.71 -32.82
C GLN A 112 -3.28 10.29 -32.26
N ASP A 113 -3.93 10.11 -31.10
CA ASP A 113 -4.44 8.80 -30.63
C ASP A 113 -5.34 8.97 -29.38
N VAL A 114 -6.40 9.80 -29.47
CA VAL A 114 -7.31 10.05 -28.33
C VAL A 114 -8.73 9.51 -28.53
N ASP A 115 -9.08 8.92 -29.68
CA ASP A 115 -10.48 8.59 -30.00
C ASP A 115 -10.78 7.08 -30.13
N PHE A 116 -10.03 6.19 -29.45
CA PHE A 116 -10.30 4.75 -29.55
C PHE A 116 -10.27 4.04 -28.20
N MET A 117 -11.38 4.10 -27.47
CA MET A 117 -11.87 3.01 -26.61
C MET A 117 -13.25 3.38 -26.02
N GLU A 118 -14.29 3.13 -26.81
CA GLU A 118 -15.68 3.18 -26.38
C GLU A 118 -16.19 1.74 -26.21
N GLY A 119 -16.53 1.38 -24.97
CA GLY A 119 -17.63 0.47 -24.60
C GLY A 119 -17.54 -1.00 -25.02
N GLY A 120 -16.95 -1.83 -24.16
CA GLY A 120 -17.24 -3.27 -24.08
C GLY A 120 -17.88 -3.60 -22.74
N ASP A 121 -19.20 -3.68 -22.70
CA ASP A 121 -19.96 -4.25 -21.59
C ASP A 121 -19.81 -5.78 -21.66
N GLU A 122 -19.13 -6.39 -20.68
CA GLU A 122 -19.03 -7.84 -20.55
C GLU A 122 -20.00 -8.32 -19.45
N GLU A 123 -20.99 -9.09 -19.88
CA GLU A 123 -22.00 -9.74 -19.06
C GLU A 123 -21.36 -10.88 -18.24
N GLU A 124 -21.53 -10.84 -16.91
CA GLU A 124 -21.09 -11.90 -15.99
C GLU A 124 -21.92 -13.18 -16.19
N GLU A 125 -21.32 -14.21 -16.80
CA GLU A 125 -21.87 -15.57 -16.81
C GLU A 125 -21.64 -16.25 -15.45
N VAL A 126 -22.73 -16.69 -14.85
CA VAL A 126 -22.82 -17.45 -13.60
C VAL A 126 -22.39 -18.89 -13.86
N ILE A 127 -21.28 -19.33 -13.25
CA ILE A 127 -20.80 -20.71 -13.32
C ILE A 127 -21.60 -21.57 -12.32
N ASP A 128 -22.32 -22.55 -12.87
CA ASP A 128 -23.14 -23.54 -12.18
C ASP A 128 -22.24 -24.61 -11.52
N GLU A 129 -22.31 -24.72 -10.19
CA GLU A 129 -21.68 -25.78 -9.41
C GLU A 129 -22.42 -27.09 -9.64
N GLN A 130 -21.72 -28.13 -10.13
CA GLN A 130 -22.20 -29.50 -10.03
C GLN A 130 -21.28 -30.39 -9.20
N PRO A 131 -21.88 -31.37 -8.50
CA PRO A 131 -21.29 -31.99 -7.33
C PRO A 131 -20.47 -33.23 -7.66
N ALA A 132 -19.63 -33.57 -6.68
CA ALA A 132 -18.81 -34.75 -6.60
C ALA A 132 -19.63 -36.05 -6.71
N ASP A 133 -19.20 -36.94 -7.60
CA ASP A 133 -19.45 -38.37 -7.48
C ASP A 133 -18.15 -39.14 -7.75
N GLN A 134 -17.69 -39.82 -6.71
CA GLN A 134 -16.67 -40.86 -6.77
C GLN A 134 -17.27 -42.12 -7.40
N PRO A 135 -16.43 -42.96 -8.02
CA PRO A 135 -16.39 -44.32 -7.50
C PRO A 135 -14.97 -44.81 -7.24
N GLU A 136 -14.84 -45.46 -6.10
CA GLU A 136 -13.74 -46.31 -5.65
C GLU A 136 -13.60 -47.56 -6.54
N ASP A 137 -12.42 -48.19 -6.42
CA ASP A 137 -12.04 -49.55 -6.84
C ASP A 137 -11.65 -49.80 -8.30
N ALA A 138 -10.32 -49.77 -8.53
CA ALA A 138 -9.66 -50.56 -9.56
C ALA A 138 -8.27 -51.06 -9.08
N PRO A 139 -7.81 -52.23 -9.56
CA PRO A 139 -6.85 -53.07 -8.87
C PRO A 139 -5.38 -52.70 -9.12
N ASP A 140 -4.60 -52.87 -8.04
CA ASP A 140 -3.14 -52.87 -7.95
C ASP A 140 -2.49 -53.64 -9.11
N SER A 141 -2.01 -52.87 -10.09
CA SER A 141 -1.23 -53.34 -11.23
C SER A 141 0.16 -52.77 -11.05
N GLY A 142 1.14 -53.66 -10.80
CA GLY A 142 2.49 -53.31 -10.41
C GLY A 142 3.21 -52.30 -11.33
N PRO A 143 4.28 -51.67 -10.82
CA PRO A 143 4.94 -50.53 -11.46
C PRO A 143 5.55 -50.94 -12.79
N SER A 144 4.83 -50.67 -13.87
CA SER A 144 5.42 -50.61 -15.20
C SER A 144 6.41 -49.44 -15.20
N PRO A 145 7.65 -49.62 -15.68
CA PRO A 145 8.58 -48.50 -15.81
C PRO A 145 7.90 -47.41 -16.64
N PRO A 146 7.96 -46.13 -16.21
CA PRO A 146 7.24 -45.08 -16.88
C PRO A 146 7.64 -45.07 -18.37
N PRO A 147 6.69 -44.98 -19.30
CA PRO A 147 7.01 -44.79 -20.71
C PRO A 147 7.96 -43.58 -20.79
N ASP A 148 8.95 -43.68 -21.67
CA ASP A 148 9.90 -42.61 -21.98
C ASP A 148 9.10 -41.40 -22.51
N VAL A 149 8.56 -40.60 -21.59
CA VAL A 149 7.82 -39.37 -21.88
C VAL A 149 8.88 -38.38 -22.33
N ARG A 150 9.23 -38.46 -23.61
CA ARG A 150 9.80 -37.32 -24.33
C ARG A 150 8.74 -36.22 -24.26
N TYR A 151 8.81 -35.42 -23.20
CA TYR A 151 8.07 -34.18 -23.09
C TYR A 151 8.32 -33.42 -24.40
N ASP A 152 7.26 -33.03 -25.08
CA ASP A 152 7.36 -32.22 -26.28
C ASP A 152 7.97 -30.87 -25.87
N GLU A 153 9.29 -30.74 -25.98
CA GLU A 153 10.05 -29.54 -25.61
C GLU A 153 9.52 -28.32 -26.36
N GLU A 154 8.98 -28.51 -27.58
CA GLU A 154 8.32 -27.44 -28.32
C GLU A 154 7.00 -27.00 -27.67
N ALA A 155 6.25 -27.92 -27.08
CA ALA A 155 5.05 -27.58 -26.32
C ALA A 155 5.38 -26.75 -25.08
N ILE A 156 6.48 -27.06 -24.38
CA ILE A 156 6.93 -26.30 -23.21
C ILE A 156 7.36 -24.89 -23.62
N ALA A 157 8.17 -24.75 -24.67
CA ALA A 157 8.59 -23.44 -25.16
C ALA A 157 7.39 -22.58 -25.58
N ARG A 158 6.41 -23.16 -26.31
CA ARG A 158 5.16 -22.47 -26.66
C ARG A 158 4.40 -21.99 -25.42
N GLN A 159 4.36 -22.80 -24.36
CA GLN A 159 3.70 -22.43 -23.11
C GLN A 159 4.41 -21.25 -22.42
N ILE A 160 5.75 -21.24 -22.38
CA ILE A 160 6.53 -20.14 -21.81
C ILE A 160 6.28 -18.84 -22.59
N GLU A 161 6.25 -18.89 -23.92
CA GLU A 161 5.96 -17.73 -24.77
C GLU A 161 4.54 -17.18 -24.57
N VAL A 162 3.54 -18.05 -24.36
CA VAL A 162 2.19 -17.63 -23.97
C VAL A 162 2.21 -16.94 -22.61
N ASN A 163 2.92 -17.49 -21.62
CA ASN A 163 3.03 -16.90 -20.29
C ASN A 163 3.72 -15.52 -20.34
N ILE A 164 4.76 -15.36 -21.17
CA ILE A 164 5.43 -14.06 -21.38
C ILE A 164 4.43 -13.03 -21.89
N ARG A 165 3.64 -13.35 -22.92
CA ARG A 165 2.61 -12.44 -23.46
C ARG A 165 1.57 -12.08 -22.41
N ASN A 166 1.12 -13.04 -21.61
CA ASN A 166 0.16 -12.79 -20.53
C ASN A 166 0.75 -11.83 -19.48
N VAL A 167 1.99 -12.06 -19.03
CA VAL A 167 2.66 -11.19 -18.05
C VAL A 167 2.89 -9.78 -18.61
N GLN A 168 3.24 -9.65 -19.90
CA GLN A 168 3.35 -8.35 -20.57
C GLN A 168 2.02 -7.58 -20.59
N GLN A 169 0.91 -8.27 -20.88
CA GLN A 169 -0.42 -7.66 -20.81
C GLN A 169 -0.76 -7.22 -19.39
N THR A 170 -0.49 -8.05 -18.37
CA THR A 170 -0.69 -7.68 -16.96
C THR A 170 0.15 -6.47 -16.56
N LEU A 171 1.39 -6.37 -17.07
CA LEU A 171 2.27 -5.23 -16.83
C LEU A 171 1.68 -3.94 -17.40
N SER A 172 1.19 -3.98 -18.66
CA SER A 172 0.49 -2.85 -19.29
C SER A 172 -0.74 -2.43 -18.47
N ASN A 173 -1.52 -3.40 -17.99
CA ASN A 173 -2.68 -3.13 -17.12
C ASN A 173 -2.26 -2.41 -15.83
N PHE A 174 -1.18 -2.87 -15.16
CA PHE A 174 -0.67 -2.19 -13.96
C PHE A 174 -0.15 -0.78 -14.26
N GLU A 175 0.50 -0.56 -15.40
CA GLU A 175 0.95 0.77 -15.81
C GLU A 175 -0.23 1.73 -16.03
N GLY A 176 -1.31 1.26 -16.66
CA GLY A 176 -2.55 2.03 -16.78
C GLY A 176 -3.17 2.38 -15.42
N ILE A 177 -3.20 1.42 -14.48
CA ILE A 177 -3.69 1.66 -13.11
C ILE A 177 -2.83 2.69 -12.37
N VAL A 178 -1.50 2.55 -12.43
CA VAL A 178 -0.57 3.48 -11.78
C VAL A 178 -0.77 4.88 -12.31
N HIS A 179 -0.84 5.04 -13.63
CA HIS A 179 -1.06 6.34 -14.27
C HIS A 179 -2.39 6.96 -13.83
N GLY A 180 -3.50 6.22 -13.91
CA GLY A 180 -4.82 6.71 -13.52
C GLY A 180 -4.97 7.00 -12.02
N LEU A 181 -4.13 6.42 -11.16
CA LEU A 181 -4.07 6.76 -9.73
C LEU A 181 -3.19 7.99 -9.47
N GLU A 182 -2.10 8.19 -10.22
CA GLU A 182 -1.21 9.35 -10.09
C GLU A 182 -1.88 10.67 -10.54
N GLU A 183 -2.80 10.60 -11.50
CA GLU A 183 -3.59 11.77 -11.92
C GLU A 183 -4.65 12.19 -10.90
N GLN A 184 -5.04 11.29 -9.99
CA GLN A 184 -6.01 11.62 -8.95
C GLN A 184 -5.40 12.55 -7.91
N HIS A 185 -6.08 13.67 -7.63
CA HIS A 185 -5.66 14.59 -6.59
C HIS A 185 -5.62 13.89 -5.22
N ALA A 186 -4.45 13.87 -4.59
CA ALA A 186 -4.23 13.35 -3.25
C ALA A 186 -3.80 14.47 -2.29
N CYS A 187 -4.08 14.30 -0.99
CA CYS A 187 -3.58 15.15 0.08
C CYS A 187 -2.93 14.31 1.19
N PRO A 188 -2.18 14.94 2.12
CA PRO A 188 -1.69 14.25 3.30
C PRO A 188 -2.83 13.59 4.11
N PRO A 189 -2.53 12.47 4.82
CA PRO A 189 -3.51 11.79 5.66
C PRO A 189 -4.00 12.70 6.78
N ARG A 190 -5.21 12.42 7.25
CA ARG A 190 -5.76 13.07 8.43
C ARG A 190 -4.94 12.66 9.65
N ASN A 191 -4.38 13.64 10.36
CA ASN A 191 -3.53 13.38 11.51
C ASN A 191 -4.37 13.25 12.79
N PHE A 192 -4.61 12.00 13.22
CA PHE A 192 -5.33 11.70 14.45
C PHE A 192 -4.45 11.82 15.71
N ASP A 193 -3.14 11.58 15.58
CA ASP A 193 -2.24 11.48 16.74
C ASP A 193 -1.73 12.84 17.22
N HIS A 194 -1.52 13.79 16.30
CA HIS A 194 -0.93 15.11 16.60
C HIS A 194 -1.98 16.20 16.81
N GLY A 195 -3.24 15.82 16.98
CA GLY A 195 -4.36 16.74 17.16
C GLY A 195 -4.45 17.45 18.51
N ARG A 196 -3.51 17.20 19.43
CA ARG A 196 -3.59 17.69 20.82
C ARG A 196 -3.50 19.22 20.88
N ILE A 197 -4.41 19.83 21.62
CA ILE A 197 -4.45 21.28 21.82
C ILE A 197 -3.45 21.66 22.92
N ASN A 198 -2.31 22.22 22.51
CA ASN A 198 -1.27 22.65 23.45
C ASN A 198 -1.37 24.15 23.80
N ARG A 199 -2.07 24.94 22.99
CA ARG A 199 -2.19 26.39 23.16
C ARG A 199 -3.16 26.73 24.27
N SER A 200 -2.72 27.53 25.24
CA SER A 200 -3.53 27.93 26.42
C SER A 200 -4.86 28.58 26.06
N GLN A 201 -4.86 29.45 25.05
CA GLN A 201 -6.06 30.15 24.57
C GLN A 201 -7.09 29.24 23.90
N GLU A 202 -6.69 28.04 23.47
CA GLU A 202 -7.54 27.10 22.76
C GLU A 202 -8.02 25.95 23.67
N ARG A 203 -7.62 25.91 24.94
CA ARG A 203 -7.97 24.84 25.90
C ARG A 203 -9.47 24.70 26.17
N TYR A 204 -10.28 25.71 25.83
CA TYR A 204 -11.73 25.66 25.98
C TYR A 204 -12.45 25.26 24.70
N MET A 205 -11.72 25.04 23.60
CA MET A 205 -12.30 24.58 22.34
C MET A 205 -12.90 23.18 22.54
N LYS A 206 -14.15 23.01 22.11
CA LYS A 206 -14.84 21.73 22.15
C LYS A 206 -14.70 21.02 20.81
N CYS A 207 -14.42 19.72 20.84
CA CYS A 207 -14.53 18.90 19.65
C CYS A 207 -15.98 18.88 19.17
N ALA A 208 -16.21 19.16 17.88
CA ALA A 208 -17.55 19.20 17.31
C ALA A 208 -18.23 17.81 17.26
N PHE A 209 -17.46 16.74 17.45
CA PHE A 209 -17.88 15.35 17.26
C PHE A 209 -18.09 14.62 18.59
N CYS A 210 -17.06 14.55 19.46
CA CYS A 210 -17.14 13.86 20.75
C CYS A 210 -17.31 14.80 21.95
N GLU A 211 -17.42 16.11 21.70
CA GLU A 211 -17.63 17.16 22.71
C GLU A 211 -16.54 17.33 23.77
N ALA A 212 -15.46 16.54 23.68
CA ALA A 212 -14.29 16.69 24.54
C ALA A 212 -13.71 18.11 24.45
N VAL A 213 -13.37 18.68 25.60
CA VAL A 213 -12.93 20.09 25.72
C VAL A 213 -11.42 20.15 25.89
N GLY A 214 -10.74 20.93 25.04
CA GLY A 214 -9.31 21.21 25.17
C GLY A 214 -8.38 20.04 24.90
N THR A 215 -8.90 18.88 24.50
CA THR A 215 -8.11 17.67 24.29
C THR A 215 -7.53 17.59 22.89
N HIS A 216 -8.35 17.83 21.86
CA HIS A 216 -7.97 17.73 20.46
C HIS A 216 -8.83 18.63 19.57
N TYR A 217 -8.30 19.03 18.41
CA TYR A 217 -9.10 19.70 17.38
C TYR A 217 -10.09 18.73 16.74
N SER A 218 -11.27 19.23 16.32
CA SER A 218 -12.30 18.41 15.66
C SER A 218 -11.75 17.58 14.49
N ASP A 219 -10.83 18.15 13.68
CA ASP A 219 -10.21 17.47 12.54
C ASP A 219 -9.50 16.15 12.93
N SER A 220 -8.99 16.07 14.17
CA SER A 220 -8.23 14.94 14.73
C SER A 220 -9.04 14.08 15.70
N CYS A 221 -10.38 14.16 15.69
CA CYS A 221 -11.20 13.32 16.55
C CYS A 221 -11.00 11.82 16.24
N THR A 222 -10.64 11.05 17.26
CA THR A 222 -10.43 9.58 17.18
C THR A 222 -11.70 8.77 17.40
N ILE A 223 -12.74 9.36 18.00
CA ILE A 223 -14.04 8.70 18.23
C ILE A 223 -14.82 8.58 16.91
N LEU A 224 -14.82 9.63 16.10
CA LEU A 224 -15.43 9.64 14.77
C LEU A 224 -14.33 9.91 13.75
N ARG A 225 -13.79 8.84 13.15
CA ARG A 225 -12.68 8.91 12.20
C ARG A 225 -13.14 9.16 10.77
N ASP A 226 -14.19 8.48 10.36
CA ASP A 226 -14.71 8.49 8.99
C ASP A 226 -15.47 9.79 8.66
N ALA A 227 -15.25 10.30 7.44
CA ALA A 227 -15.82 11.58 6.99
C ALA A 227 -17.35 11.51 6.82
N ASN A 228 -17.91 10.39 6.38
CA ASN A 228 -19.37 10.23 6.25
C ASN A 228 -20.03 10.24 7.63
N SER A 229 -19.47 9.48 8.57
CA SER A 229 -19.91 9.44 9.97
C SER A 229 -19.84 10.82 10.62
N ARG A 230 -18.79 11.60 10.32
CA ARG A 230 -18.67 12.99 10.76
C ARG A 230 -19.73 13.90 10.15
N ARG A 231 -20.02 13.79 8.85
CA ARG A 231 -21.10 14.57 8.20
C ARG A 231 -22.45 14.24 8.84
N GLN A 232 -22.73 12.96 9.03
CA GLN A 232 -23.97 12.49 9.65
C GLN A 232 -24.13 13.07 11.06
N ALA A 233 -23.09 12.99 11.90
CA ALA A 233 -23.13 13.54 13.25
C ALA A 233 -23.38 15.06 13.29
N ILE A 234 -22.84 15.82 12.32
CA ILE A 234 -23.09 17.26 12.20
C ILE A 234 -24.52 17.55 11.77
N THR A 235 -25.05 16.79 10.80
CA THR A 235 -26.43 16.89 10.33
C THR A 235 -27.42 16.56 11.44
N ASP A 236 -27.23 15.45 12.14
CA ASP A 236 -28.09 14.99 13.23
C ASP A 236 -28.10 15.97 14.41
N ALA A 237 -26.94 16.54 14.73
CA ALA A 237 -26.82 17.60 15.73
C ALA A 237 -27.30 18.98 15.23
N ASN A 238 -27.76 19.09 13.98
CA ASN A 238 -28.19 20.33 13.35
C ASN A 238 -27.15 21.47 13.43
N LYS A 239 -25.85 21.11 13.34
CA LYS A 239 -24.71 22.04 13.31
C LYS A 239 -24.45 22.52 11.88
N CYS A 240 -23.87 23.70 11.72
CA CYS A 240 -23.51 24.19 10.39
C CYS A 240 -22.32 23.42 9.80
N ILE A 241 -22.43 22.90 8.57
CA ILE A 241 -21.35 22.14 7.90
C ILE A 241 -20.08 22.96 7.60
N LEU A 242 -20.17 24.30 7.62
CA LEU A 242 -19.06 25.22 7.32
C LEU A 242 -18.27 25.62 8.56
N CYS A 243 -18.93 25.85 9.70
CA CYS A 243 -18.27 26.30 10.93
C CYS A 243 -18.39 25.34 12.12
N LEU A 244 -19.21 24.29 12.01
CA LEU A 244 -19.49 23.28 13.03
C LEU A 244 -20.20 23.80 14.29
N GLU A 245 -20.74 25.02 14.25
CA GLU A 245 -21.46 25.64 15.36
C GLU A 245 -22.98 25.47 15.22
N TYR A 246 -23.68 25.43 16.35
CA TYR A 246 -25.15 25.40 16.42
C TYR A 246 -25.77 26.75 16.01
N VAL A 247 -25.24 27.85 16.55
CA VAL A 247 -25.75 29.20 16.34
C VAL A 247 -25.00 29.83 15.16
N CYS A 248 -25.41 29.46 13.96
CA CYS A 248 -24.87 29.99 12.71
C CYS A 248 -26.01 30.34 11.76
N SER A 249 -25.90 31.48 11.07
CA SER A 249 -26.87 31.94 10.07
C SER A 249 -26.94 31.06 8.81
N ARG A 250 -25.99 30.12 8.67
CA ARG A 250 -25.86 29.13 7.57
C ARG A 250 -25.59 29.76 6.20
N ASP A 251 -25.30 28.89 5.24
CA ASP A 251 -25.09 29.20 3.83
C ASP A 251 -24.11 30.39 3.62
N ARG A 252 -24.45 31.28 2.69
CA ARG A 252 -23.65 32.46 2.30
C ARG A 252 -23.43 33.47 3.43
N THR A 253 -24.16 33.35 4.53
CA THR A 253 -24.06 34.24 5.68
C THR A 253 -23.20 33.67 6.81
N CYS A 254 -22.76 32.42 6.68
CA CYS A 254 -21.82 31.83 7.62
C CYS A 254 -20.48 32.57 7.60
N LYS A 255 -19.93 32.88 8.78
CA LYS A 255 -18.62 33.54 8.92
C LYS A 255 -17.48 32.80 8.21
N LYS A 256 -17.62 31.47 8.03
CA LYS A 256 -16.64 30.61 7.35
C LYS A 256 -17.05 30.23 5.91
N TYR A 257 -18.03 30.91 5.30
CA TYR A 257 -18.49 30.58 3.95
C TYR A 257 -17.38 30.66 2.90
N ASN A 258 -16.51 31.68 2.97
CA ASN A 258 -15.39 31.87 2.05
C ASN A 258 -14.09 31.20 2.52
N THR A 259 -14.14 30.34 3.54
CA THR A 259 -12.95 29.63 4.02
C THR A 259 -12.71 28.39 3.16
N LEU A 260 -11.54 28.32 2.51
CA LEU A 260 -11.13 27.16 1.73
C LEU A 260 -10.79 25.98 2.65
N CYS A 261 -11.14 24.78 2.22
CA CYS A 261 -10.72 23.56 2.90
C CYS A 261 -9.20 23.39 2.82
N VAL A 262 -8.56 23.04 3.93
CA VAL A 262 -7.10 22.79 4.00
C VAL A 262 -6.69 21.59 3.15
N HIS A 263 -7.57 20.59 3.02
CA HIS A 263 -7.29 19.33 2.33
C HIS A 263 -7.49 19.42 0.82
N CYS A 264 -8.68 19.80 0.36
CA CYS A 264 -9.01 19.83 -1.08
C CYS A 264 -9.04 21.23 -1.71
N ARG A 265 -8.82 22.30 -0.93
CA ARG A 265 -8.84 23.69 -1.40
C ARG A 265 -10.17 24.16 -2.01
N GLN A 266 -11.26 23.41 -1.84
CA GLN A 266 -12.60 23.81 -2.27
C GLN A 266 -13.36 24.53 -1.15
N LEU A 267 -14.39 25.30 -1.54
CA LEU A 267 -15.35 25.93 -0.63
C LEU A 267 -16.48 24.97 -0.25
N GLY A 268 -17.37 25.40 0.65
CA GLY A 268 -18.64 24.70 0.91
C GLY A 268 -18.61 23.65 2.02
N HIS A 269 -17.46 23.39 2.66
CA HIS A 269 -17.38 22.49 3.81
C HIS A 269 -16.22 22.84 4.76
N HIS A 270 -16.36 22.47 6.04
CA HIS A 270 -15.27 22.52 7.00
C HIS A 270 -14.24 21.40 6.73
N SER A 271 -12.95 21.65 6.94
CA SER A 271 -11.87 20.66 6.66
C SER A 271 -12.02 19.34 7.43
N ALA A 272 -12.59 19.41 8.63
CA ALA A 272 -12.92 18.22 9.43
C ALA A 272 -13.95 17.28 8.78
N LEU A 273 -14.71 17.74 7.78
CA LEU A 273 -15.70 16.98 7.02
C LEU A 273 -15.23 16.62 5.60
N CYS A 274 -14.01 17.00 5.22
CA CYS A 274 -13.46 16.65 3.92
C CYS A 274 -13.17 15.14 3.87
N GLU A 275 -13.60 14.47 2.80
CA GLU A 275 -13.32 13.04 2.54
C GLU A 275 -11.98 12.81 1.85
N LEU A 276 -11.36 13.88 1.33
CA LEU A 276 -10.14 13.76 0.55
C LEU A 276 -9.00 13.08 1.32
N PRO A 277 -8.74 13.36 2.61
CA PRO A 277 -7.68 12.65 3.34
C PRO A 277 -7.89 11.14 3.37
N GLU A 278 -9.10 10.67 3.67
CA GLU A 278 -9.43 9.25 3.71
C GLU A 278 -9.35 8.62 2.32
N ARG A 279 -9.87 9.29 1.29
CA ARG A 279 -9.74 8.83 -0.11
C ARG A 279 -8.27 8.79 -0.57
N SER A 280 -7.46 9.76 -0.14
CA SER A 280 -6.03 9.83 -0.48
C SER A 280 -5.25 8.67 0.13
N ASP A 281 -5.63 8.21 1.33
CA ASP A 281 -5.04 7.02 1.95
C ASP A 281 -5.32 5.76 1.10
N ILE A 282 -6.56 5.62 0.61
CA ILE A 282 -6.94 4.52 -0.29
C ILE A 282 -6.18 4.61 -1.62
N ILE A 283 -6.08 5.80 -2.23
CA ILE A 283 -5.32 6.01 -3.48
C ILE A 283 -3.85 5.61 -3.28
N ARG A 284 -3.21 6.05 -2.18
CA ARG A 284 -1.82 5.72 -1.89
C ARG A 284 -1.61 4.22 -1.67
N ALA A 285 -2.50 3.57 -0.93
CA ALA A 285 -2.44 2.12 -0.73
C ALA A 285 -2.60 1.35 -2.05
N ARG A 286 -3.54 1.77 -2.90
CA ARG A 286 -3.72 1.17 -4.24
C ARG A 286 -2.52 1.41 -5.15
N LEU A 287 -1.92 2.59 -5.09
CA LEU A 287 -0.74 2.95 -5.88
C LEU A 287 0.45 2.08 -5.46
N GLU A 288 0.66 1.88 -4.16
CA GLU A 288 1.70 1.00 -3.64
C GLU A 288 1.49 -0.44 -4.08
N ASN A 289 0.28 -0.96 -3.93
CA ASN A 289 -0.06 -2.31 -4.37
C ASN A 289 0.14 -2.49 -5.89
N ALA A 290 -0.25 -1.51 -6.71
CA ALA A 290 -0.07 -1.56 -8.15
C ALA A 290 1.41 -1.50 -8.56
N ARG A 291 2.22 -0.69 -7.86
CA ARG A 291 3.67 -0.62 -8.07
C ARG A 291 4.36 -1.92 -7.68
N GLN A 292 3.96 -2.53 -6.57
CA GLN A 292 4.47 -3.83 -6.14
C GLN A 292 4.07 -4.93 -7.14
N GLY A 293 2.81 -4.99 -7.56
CA GLY A 293 2.34 -5.93 -8.58
C GLY A 293 3.09 -5.78 -9.91
N ARG A 294 3.34 -4.54 -10.35
CA ARG A 294 4.18 -4.26 -11.53
C ARG A 294 5.60 -4.80 -11.37
N LYS A 295 6.22 -4.59 -10.21
CA LYS A 295 7.57 -5.11 -9.89
C LYS A 295 7.60 -6.63 -9.93
N ASP A 296 6.58 -7.29 -9.40
CA ASP A 296 6.47 -8.75 -9.39
C ASP A 296 6.28 -9.31 -10.81
N CYS A 297 5.48 -8.65 -11.65
CA CYS A 297 5.35 -8.98 -13.07
C CYS A 297 6.69 -8.83 -13.81
N LEU A 298 7.45 -7.76 -13.56
CA LEU A 298 8.77 -7.56 -14.15
C LEU A 298 9.73 -8.70 -13.78
N ASN A 299 9.77 -9.09 -12.50
CA ASN A 299 10.60 -10.21 -12.04
C ASN A 299 10.18 -11.52 -12.71
N ARG A 300 8.89 -11.80 -12.75
CA ARG A 300 8.36 -13.01 -13.41
C ARG A 300 8.69 -13.05 -14.90
N LEU A 301 8.64 -11.91 -15.57
CA LEU A 301 8.99 -11.77 -16.98
C LEU A 301 10.49 -12.10 -17.21
N LEU A 302 11.38 -11.61 -16.34
CA LEU A 302 12.81 -11.94 -16.39
C LEU A 302 13.06 -13.45 -16.21
N ASP A 303 12.37 -14.07 -15.26
CA ASP A 303 12.49 -15.51 -15.01
C ASP A 303 12.01 -16.35 -16.21
N LEU A 304 10.87 -16.00 -16.80
CA LEU A 304 10.34 -16.69 -17.98
C LEU A 304 11.25 -16.53 -19.20
N ASN A 305 11.84 -15.35 -19.40
CA ASN A 305 12.81 -15.14 -20.48
C ASN A 305 14.05 -16.00 -20.29
N ARG A 306 14.60 -16.07 -19.06
CA ARG A 306 15.73 -16.95 -18.74
C ARG A 306 15.39 -18.42 -18.97
N GLU A 307 14.18 -18.84 -18.58
CA GLU A 307 13.71 -20.20 -18.80
C GLU A 307 13.64 -20.52 -20.30
N LEU A 308 13.08 -19.60 -21.10
CA LEU A 308 12.98 -19.74 -22.54
C LEU A 308 14.35 -19.85 -23.22
N GLU A 309 15.34 -19.06 -22.78
CA GLU A 309 16.73 -19.14 -23.25
C GLU A 309 17.35 -20.51 -22.97
N LEU A 310 17.20 -21.04 -21.75
CA LEU A 310 17.70 -22.36 -21.38
C LEU A 310 17.06 -23.51 -22.17
N TYR A 311 15.81 -23.34 -22.65
CA TYR A 311 15.18 -24.29 -23.55
C TYR A 311 15.71 -24.17 -24.99
N ARG A 312 16.01 -22.95 -25.45
CA ARG A 312 16.57 -22.72 -26.79
C ARG A 312 17.99 -23.24 -26.93
N GLU A 313 18.80 -23.18 -25.86
CA GLU A 313 20.19 -23.69 -25.86
C GLU A 313 20.30 -25.22 -25.84
N ARG A 314 19.26 -25.92 -25.40
CA ARG A 314 19.23 -27.39 -25.35
C ARG A 314 18.92 -28.05 -26.70
N ARG A 315 18.46 -27.27 -27.67
CA ARG A 315 18.08 -27.71 -29.02
C ARG A 315 19.25 -27.64 -29.99
#